data_AF-A0A1I1N4I1-F1
#
_entry.id   AF-A0A1I1N4I1-F1
#
_cell.length_a   1.000
_cell.length_b   1.000
_cell.length_c   1.000
_cell.angle_alpha   90.00
_cell.angle_beta   90.00
_cell.angle_gamma   90.00
#
_symmetry.space_group_name_H-M   'P 1'
#
loop_
_entity.id
_entity.type
_entity.pdbx_description
1 polymer ?
#
loop_
_entity_poly.entity_id
_entity_poly.type
_entity_poly.pdbx_seq_one_letter_code
_entity_poly.pdbx_strand_id
1 'polypeptide(L)' 'MNKFDVAIIGGPGIVVMINGYLAYVFSFEFKEGKINSIYMVANPDKLSRLNENIQRDIQNINKKMILD' A
#
# COMPACT_ATOMS: atom_id res chain seq x y z
N MET A 1 -0.41 13.61 -6.24
CA MET A 1 -0.82 12.20 -6.10
C MET A 1 0.29 11.49 -5.35
N ASN A 2 0.04 11.06 -4.12
CA ASN A 2 1.07 10.39 -3.32
C ASN A 2 1.12 8.92 -3.77
N LYS A 3 2.28 8.47 -4.25
CA LYS A 3 2.50 7.10 -4.68
C LYS A 3 3.06 6.31 -3.51
N PHE A 4 2.36 5.26 -3.10
CA PHE A 4 2.82 4.29 -2.11
C PHE A 4 2.87 2.92 -2.78
N ASP A 5 4.05 2.31 -2.81
CA ASP A 5 4.23 0.96 -3.33
C ASP A 5 3.82 -0.04 -2.24
N VAL A 6 2.66 -0.66 -2.40
CA VAL A 6 2.17 -1.70 -1.47
C VAL A 6 2.13 -3.04 -2.20
N ALA A 7 2.93 -4.00 -1.73
CA ALA A 7 2.95 -5.36 -2.23
C ALA A 7 1.79 -6.16 -1.60
N ILE A 8 0.67 -6.30 -2.32
CA ILE A 8 -0.45 -7.17 -1.87
C ILE A 8 -0.28 -8.61 -2.37
N ILE A 9 0.40 -8.81 -3.51
CA ILE A 9 0.64 -10.13 -4.12
C ILE A 9 2.04 -10.15 -4.78
N GLY A 10 3.08 -9.75 -4.04
CA GLY A 10 4.48 -9.94 -4.47
C GLY A 10 4.97 -9.11 -5.68
N GLY A 11 4.19 -8.13 -6.14
CA GLY A 11 4.54 -7.21 -7.24
C GLY A 11 4.19 -5.75 -6.92
N PRO A 12 4.59 -4.79 -7.78
CA PRO A 12 4.31 -3.38 -7.56
C PRO A 12 2.81 -3.11 -7.57
N GLY A 13 2.36 -2.28 -6.63
CA GLY A 13 0.97 -1.90 -6.46
C GLY A 13 0.79 -0.40 -6.30
N ILE A 14 -0.37 0.10 -6.71
CA ILE A 14 -0.77 1.50 -6.58
C ILE A 14 -1.85 1.59 -5.49
N VAL A 15 -1.59 2.42 -4.48
CA VAL A 15 -2.58 2.81 -3.48
C VAL A 15 -3.32 4.06 -3.93
N VAL A 16 -4.64 4.03 -3.87
CA VAL A 16 -5.50 5.20 -4.11
C VAL A 16 -6.10 5.66 -2.80
N MET A 17 -5.79 6.89 -2.44
CA MET A 17 -6.34 7.57 -1.27
C MET A 17 -7.43 8.55 -1.70
N ILE A 18 -8.60 8.49 -1.07
CA ILE A 18 -9.69 9.46 -1.26
C ILE A 18 -9.96 10.09 0.10
N ASN A 19 -10.02 11.41 0.19
CA ASN A 19 -10.32 12.13 1.44
C ASN A 19 -9.51 11.63 2.66
N GLY A 20 -8.24 11.26 2.45
CA GLY A 20 -7.36 10.79 3.52
C GLY A 20 -7.52 9.33 3.96
N TYR A 21 -8.43 8.55 3.35
CA TYR A 21 -8.55 7.11 3.60
C TYR A 21 -8.07 6.28 2.40
N LEU A 22 -7.60 5.07 2.71
CA LEU A 22 -7.13 4.10 1.72
C LEU A 22 -8.34 3.44 1.04
N ALA A 23 -8.66 3.90 -0.17
CA ALA A 23 -9.89 3.52 -0.87
C ALA A 23 -9.72 2.28 -1.73
N TYR A 24 -8.58 2.18 -2.42
CA TYR A 24 -8.26 1.06 -3.30
C TYR A 24 -6.78 0.72 -3.22
N VAL A 25 -6.47 -0.57 -3.42
CA VAL A 25 -5.14 -0.96 -3.89
C VAL A 25 -5.29 -1.73 -5.18
N PHE A 26 -4.45 -1.38 -6.14
CA PHE A 26 -4.25 -2.10 -7.38
C PHE A 26 -2.91 -2.82 -7.33
N SER A 27 -2.83 -4.06 -7.82
CA SER A 27 -1.56 -4.74 -8.05
C SER A 27 -1.50 -5.28 -9.47
N PHE A 28 -0.30 -5.24 -10.05
CA PHE A 28 -0.06 -5.61 -11.43
C PHE A 28 0.81 -6.85 -11.48
N GLU A 29 0.36 -7.84 -12.24
CA GLU A 29 1.21 -8.95 -12.65
C GLU A 29 1.79 -8.62 -14.03
N PHE A 30 3.11 -8.74 -14.15
CA PHE A 30 3.81 -8.54 -15.42
C PHE A 30 4.28 -9.89 -15.98
N LYS A 31 4.06 -10.11 -17.27
CA LYS A 31 4.61 -11.23 -18.03
C LYS A 31 5.22 -10.67 -19.32
N GLU A 32 6.49 -11.00 -19.56
CA GLU A 32 7.24 -10.54 -20.75
C GLU A 32 7.21 -9.00 -20.92
N GLY A 33 7.34 -8.27 -19.81
CA GLY A 33 7.35 -6.80 -19.81
C GLY A 33 5.98 -6.15 -20.05
N LYS A 34 4.91 -6.93 -20.16
CA LYS A 34 3.54 -6.44 -20.35
C LYS A 34 2.68 -6.75 -19.13
N ILE A 35 1.67 -5.91 -18.89
CA ILE A 35 0.66 -6.18 -17.86
C ILE A 35 -0.15 -7.40 -18.30
N ASN A 36 -0.04 -8.48 -17.54
CA ASN A 36 -0.80 -9.71 -17.73
C ASN A 36 -2.14 -9.63 -17.00
N SER A 37 -2.15 -9.08 -15.79
CA SER A 37 -3.34 -8.99 -14.94
C SER A 37 -3.28 -7.80 -14.00
N ILE A 38 -4.46 -7.26 -13.68
CA ILE A 38 -4.66 -6.19 -12.72
C ILE A 38 -5.62 -6.71 -11.65
N TYR A 39 -5.21 -6.67 -10.40
CA TYR A 39 -6.03 -7.04 -9.26
C TYR A 39 -6.39 -5.77 -8.48
N MET A 40 -7.65 -5.65 -8.06
CA MET A 40 -8.12 -4.51 -7.27
C MET A 40 -8.71 -4.99 -5.95
N VAL A 41 -8.33 -4.34 -4.86
CA VAL A 41 -8.95 -4.49 -3.54
C VAL A 41 -9.70 -3.21 -3.20
N ALA A 42 -11.02 -3.32 -3.07
CA ALA A 42 -11.94 -2.27 -2.65
C ALA A 42 -12.66 -2.68 -1.36
N ASN A 43 -11.90 -3.01 -0.32
CA ASN A 43 -12.44 -3.50 0.95
C ASN A 43 -12.00 -2.58 2.10
N PRO A 44 -12.85 -1.64 2.56
CA PRO A 44 -12.45 -0.63 3.54
C PRO A 44 -11.95 -1.22 4.86
N ASP A 45 -12.49 -2.35 5.32
CA ASP A 45 -12.07 -3.00 6.58
C ASP A 45 -10.69 -3.65 6.48
N LYS A 46 -10.35 -4.23 5.33
CA LYS A 46 -9.00 -4.76 5.09
C LYS A 46 -7.99 -3.63 4.92
N LEU A 47 -8.42 -2.55 4.27
CA LEU A 47 -7.58 -1.41 3.91
C LEU A 47 -7.30 -0.49 5.12
N SER A 48 -8.23 -0.39 6.07
CA SER A 48 -8.03 0.36 7.33
C SER A 48 -6.93 -0.28 8.19
N ARG A 49 -6.93 -1.61 8.33
CA ARG A 49 -5.88 -2.35 9.05
C ARG A 49 -4.50 -2.18 8.43
N LEU A 50 -4.42 -2.11 7.10
CA LEU A 50 -3.17 -1.84 6.40
C LEU A 50 -2.65 -0.43 6.73
N ASN A 51 -3.54 0.57 6.74
CA ASN A 51 -3.17 1.94 7.09
C ASN A 51 -2.62 2.03 8.52
N GLU A 52 -3.26 1.37 9.49
CA GLU A 52 -2.77 1.31 10.88
C GLU A 52 -1.37 0.70 10.99
N ASN A 53 -1.09 -0.36 10.24
CA ASN A 53 0.24 -0.99 10.25
C ASN A 53 1.31 -0.06 9.68
N ILE A 54 1.03 0.61 8.55
CA ILE A 54 1.96 1.58 7.95
C ILE A 54 2.25 2.72 8.93
N GLN A 55 1.23 3.25 9.61
CA GLN A 55 1.42 4.32 10.60
C GLN A 55 2.27 3.84 11.79
N ARG A 56 2.02 2.62 12.28
CA ARG A 56 2.81 2.01 13.36
C ARG A 56 4.28 1.85 12.96
N ASP A 57 4.56 1.41 11.75
CA ASP A 57 5.93 1.24 11.25
C ASP A 57 6.67 2.57 11.16
N ILE A 58 6.02 3.62 10.64
CA ILE A 58 6.57 4.99 10.61
C ILE A 58 6.87 5.49 12.02
N GLN A 59 5.97 5.26 12.99
CA GLN A 59 6.22 5.66 14.37
C GLN A 59 7.41 4.91 15.00
N ASN A 60 7.55 3.61 14.72
CA ASN A 60 8.67 2.82 15.22
C ASN A 60 10.01 3.30 14.65
N ILE A 61 10.06 3.68 13.36
CA ILE A 61 11.24 4.26 12.72
C ILE A 61 11.61 5.58 13.41
N ASN A 62 10.64 6.48 13.59
CA ASN A 62 10.87 7.78 14.22
C ASN A 62 11.36 7.64 15.66
N LYS A 63 10.77 6.72 16.43
CA LYS A 63 11.19 6.46 17.81
C LYS A 63 12.63 5.94 17.88
N LYS A 64 13.03 5.06 16.96
CA LYS A 64 14.39 4.55 16.89
C LYS A 64 15.41 5.65 16.59
N MET A 65 15.07 6.54 15.65
CA MET A 65 15.93 7.69 15.27
C MET A 65 16.14 8.72 16.38
N ILE A 66 15.24 8.80 17.38
CA ILE A 66 15.35 9.73 18.51
C ILE A 66 16.13 9.10 19.68
N LEU A 67 16.31 7.77 19.67
CA LEU A 67 16.96 7.00 20.74
C LEU A 67 18.41 6.60 20.42
N ASP A 68 18.85 6.81 19.18
CA ASP A 68 20.24 6.67 18.70
C ASP A 68 20.94 8.05 18.68
#